data_AF-A0A3D5FFN9-F1
#
_entry.id   AF-A0A3D5FFN9-F1
#
_cell.length_a   1.000
_cell.length_b   1.000
_cell.length_c   1.000
_cell.angle_alpha   90.00
_cell.angle_beta   90.00
_cell.angle_gamma   90.00
#
_symmetry.space_group_name_H-M   'P 1'
#
loop_
_entity.id
_entity.type
_entity.pdbx_description
1 polymer ?
#
loop_
_entity_poly.entity_id
_entity_poly.type
_entity_poly.pdbx_seq_one_letter_code
_entity_poly.pdbx_strand_id
1 'polypeptide(L)'
;MNRKPCRGQAHQSDQAGYWCLPCLGADYLRNQGRGTARPRPFVLGHSHLLGPSRIGCGLAAEEAGRPVPGRKETMHQPDDDKPSLDDVFAESIQQGIPHQSPVQPQQLGLDSEFRFHCHRRISCFNACCKSIDIILMPYDILRLKRHLGIDSRELVGRYTVPFEMDAHGLPGLKLATQSGSTACVFLTEDGCGVYHDRPTACRYYALGYMGMRKIDTPNVDDVFFIVKEPHCLGHQENKIQTVCEYRIEQGLERYDEMNRQWRDIIIKKRSSGPTVGQPTTRSMQLFDMCSYDLDSFREFIQGEGFSQVFDLPEEELSTLLDHDEQLLHFAMRFLKQILYGEQTIAQHQNAREVRLARRRERRGAQAPTQNGAVKQTDPG
;
A
#
# COMPACT_ATOMS: atom_id res chain seq x y z
N MET A 1 -6.34 41.64 2.13
CA MET A 1 -5.57 40.63 2.88
C MET A 1 -4.68 39.91 1.88
N ASN A 2 -3.36 40.04 2.01
CA ASN A 2 -2.39 39.51 1.05
C ASN A 2 -2.40 37.98 1.06
N ARG A 3 -2.93 37.38 -0.01
CA ARG A 3 -2.81 35.93 -0.30
C ARG A 3 -1.35 35.65 -0.64
N LYS A 4 -0.63 34.87 0.19
CA LYS A 4 0.66 34.31 -0.21
C LYS A 4 0.39 33.26 -1.30
N PRO A 5 1.04 33.30 -2.47
CA PRO A 5 0.84 32.28 -3.49
C PRO A 5 1.41 30.94 -3.03
N CYS A 6 0.57 29.90 -3.04
CA CYS A 6 1.00 28.50 -3.06
C CYS A 6 1.89 28.33 -4.31
N ARG A 7 3.18 27.98 -4.17
CA ARG A 7 4.05 27.71 -5.33
C ARG A 7 3.59 26.41 -6.01
N GLY A 8 2.84 26.53 -7.10
CA GLY A 8 2.50 25.43 -8.00
C GLY A 8 2.29 25.99 -9.41
N GLN A 9 3.05 25.50 -10.39
CA GLN A 9 2.88 25.88 -11.79
C GLN A 9 1.58 25.25 -12.32
N ALA A 10 0.62 26.08 -12.71
CA ALA A 10 -0.55 25.63 -13.45
C ALA A 10 -0.19 25.48 -14.93
N HIS A 11 -0.44 24.31 -15.51
CA HIS A 11 -0.39 24.12 -16.96
C HIS A 11 -1.74 23.57 -17.46
N GLN A 12 -2.27 24.26 -18.48
CA GLN A 12 -3.49 23.92 -19.23
C GLN A 12 -3.43 22.51 -19.80
N SER A 13 -4.51 21.77 -19.62
CA SER A 13 -4.68 20.39 -20.07
C SER A 13 -5.23 20.32 -21.50
N ASP A 14 -4.51 19.64 -22.39
CA ASP A 14 -5.07 19.03 -23.60
C ASP A 14 -5.29 17.53 -23.37
N GLN A 15 -6.31 16.98 -24.04
CA GLN A 15 -6.82 15.62 -23.89
C GLN A 15 -5.76 14.56 -24.23
N ALA A 16 -5.31 13.81 -23.23
CA ALA A 16 -4.51 12.59 -23.41
C ALA A 16 -4.90 11.55 -22.35
N GLY A 17 -4.95 10.27 -22.74
CA GLY A 17 -5.49 9.17 -21.92
C GLY A 17 -4.84 9.03 -20.54
N TYR A 18 -5.68 8.81 -19.53
CA TYR A 18 -5.31 8.70 -18.12
C TYR A 18 -5.47 7.26 -17.62
N TRP A 19 -4.58 6.83 -16.74
CA TRP A 19 -4.85 5.69 -15.86
C TRP A 19 -5.45 6.23 -14.56
N CYS A 20 -6.79 6.20 -14.46
CA CYS A 20 -7.50 6.42 -13.21
C CYS A 20 -7.84 5.07 -12.58
N LEU A 21 -7.61 4.88 -11.27
CA LEU A 21 -8.22 3.77 -10.55
C LEU A 21 -8.85 4.22 -9.21
N PRO A 22 -10.03 3.68 -8.86
CA PRO A 22 -10.88 4.14 -7.76
C PRO A 22 -10.55 3.50 -6.40
N CYS A 23 -11.05 4.14 -5.35
CA CYS A 23 -11.43 3.65 -4.01
C CYS A 23 -11.09 2.19 -3.68
N LEU A 24 -9.98 1.96 -2.95
CA LEU A 24 -9.66 0.68 -2.30
C LEU A 24 -10.42 0.47 -0.97
N GLY A 25 -11.72 0.82 -0.93
CA GLY A 25 -12.55 0.74 0.28
C GLY A 25 -13.81 -0.14 0.17
N ALA A 26 -14.10 -0.76 -0.98
CA ALA A 26 -15.41 -1.37 -1.23
C ALA A 26 -15.48 -2.91 -1.09
N ASP A 27 -14.36 -3.63 -1.02
CA ASP A 27 -14.38 -5.10 -1.18
C ASP A 27 -14.45 -5.92 0.13
N TYR A 28 -14.57 -5.29 1.31
CA TYR A 28 -14.58 -6.04 2.58
C TYR A 28 -15.97 -6.27 3.22
N LEU A 29 -17.05 -5.68 2.68
CA LEU A 29 -18.41 -5.88 3.24
C LEU A 29 -19.12 -7.16 2.78
N ARG A 30 -18.45 -8.04 2.02
CA ARG A 30 -19.10 -9.21 1.40
C ARG A 30 -19.04 -10.52 2.20
N ASN A 31 -18.56 -10.54 3.46
CA ASN A 31 -18.53 -11.82 4.20
C ASN A 31 -18.69 -11.73 5.72
N GLN A 32 -19.75 -11.09 6.20
CA GLN A 32 -20.25 -11.28 7.55
C GLN A 32 -21.58 -12.04 7.51
N GLY A 33 -21.52 -13.37 7.64
CA GLY A 33 -22.73 -14.18 7.74
C GLY A 33 -22.49 -15.68 7.64
N ARG A 34 -22.03 -16.28 8.75
CA ARG A 34 -22.26 -17.67 9.25
C ARG A 34 -20.96 -18.40 9.62
N GLY A 35 -20.90 -18.89 10.87
CA GLY A 35 -20.07 -20.03 11.24
C GLY A 35 -19.09 -19.78 12.37
N THR A 36 -19.49 -20.16 13.57
CA THR A 36 -18.68 -20.28 14.78
C THR A 36 -17.52 -21.27 14.61
N ALA A 37 -16.26 -20.86 14.86
CA ALA A 37 -15.18 -21.78 15.22
C ALA A 37 -14.06 -21.06 16.02
N ARG A 38 -13.69 -21.66 17.16
CA ARG A 38 -12.65 -21.23 18.11
C ARG A 38 -11.23 -21.29 17.53
N PRO A 39 -10.23 -20.59 18.12
CA PRO A 39 -8.88 -20.52 17.57
C PRO A 39 -8.07 -21.79 17.85
N ARG A 40 -7.23 -22.20 16.91
CA ARG A 40 -6.11 -23.12 17.15
C ARG A 40 -4.82 -22.50 16.58
N PRO A 41 -3.67 -22.66 17.28
CA PRO A 41 -2.40 -22.10 16.86
C PRO A 41 -1.80 -22.95 15.75
N PHE A 42 -1.13 -22.34 14.77
CA PHE A 42 -0.43 -23.09 13.72
C PHE A 42 1.08 -22.86 13.80
N VAL A 43 1.80 -23.98 13.93
CA VAL A 43 3.24 -24.16 14.02
C VAL A 43 3.74 -24.71 12.67
N LEU A 44 5.00 -24.40 12.31
CA LEU A 44 5.70 -24.83 11.09
C LEU A 44 5.69 -26.36 10.82
N GLY A 45 5.71 -26.76 9.54
CA GLY A 45 6.10 -28.12 9.13
C GLY A 45 5.97 -28.47 7.63
N HIS A 46 7.13 -28.71 7.01
CA HIS A 46 7.54 -29.27 5.70
C HIS A 46 6.65 -30.08 4.71
N SER A 47 7.01 -29.87 3.42
CA SER A 47 7.25 -30.79 2.28
C SER A 47 6.18 -31.73 1.71
N HIS A 48 5.98 -31.65 0.37
CA HIS A 48 6.23 -32.68 -0.68
C HIS A 48 5.71 -32.10 -2.03
N LEU A 49 6.54 -31.71 -3.02
CA LEU A 49 7.27 -32.45 -4.06
C LEU A 49 6.43 -33.14 -5.16
N LEU A 50 6.91 -32.96 -6.41
CA LEU A 50 6.59 -33.57 -7.72
C LEU A 50 5.47 -32.85 -8.51
N GLY A 51 5.62 -32.42 -9.77
CA GLY A 51 6.60 -32.63 -10.84
C GLY A 51 5.86 -32.47 -12.20
N PRO A 52 6.52 -32.07 -13.31
CA PRO A 52 5.88 -31.36 -14.43
C PRO A 52 5.58 -32.24 -15.66
N SER A 53 4.77 -31.77 -16.62
CA SER A 53 4.82 -32.28 -18.01
C SER A 53 4.49 -31.23 -19.06
N ARG A 54 5.00 -31.49 -20.27
CA ARG A 54 5.31 -30.59 -21.38
C ARG A 54 4.20 -30.50 -22.42
N ILE A 55 4.07 -29.30 -22.99
CA ILE A 55 3.97 -28.92 -24.42
C ILE A 55 3.74 -30.05 -25.44
N GLY A 56 2.75 -29.86 -26.33
CA GLY A 56 2.68 -30.51 -27.65
C GLY A 56 1.53 -29.99 -28.53
N CYS A 57 1.86 -29.25 -29.59
CA CYS A 57 0.99 -28.78 -30.67
C CYS A 57 1.06 -29.78 -31.84
N GLY A 58 -0.03 -30.01 -32.59
CA GLY A 58 0.01 -30.81 -33.82
C GLY A 58 -1.35 -31.20 -34.40
N LEU A 59 -1.53 -30.90 -35.68
CA LEU A 59 -2.74 -30.98 -36.51
C LEU A 59 -2.95 -32.36 -37.19
N ALA A 60 -4.23 -32.59 -37.54
CA ALA A 60 -4.77 -33.22 -38.76
C ALA A 60 -4.99 -34.75 -38.89
N ALA A 61 -6.23 -35.03 -39.34
CA ALA A 61 -6.70 -35.99 -40.37
C ALA A 61 -7.15 -37.43 -40.01
N GLU A 62 -8.47 -37.62 -40.23
CA GLU A 62 -9.26 -38.76 -40.77
C GLU A 62 -8.72 -40.21 -40.71
N GLU A 63 -9.52 -41.14 -40.16
CA GLU A 63 -10.33 -42.10 -40.93
C GLU A 63 -11.15 -43.09 -40.04
N ALA A 64 -12.43 -43.22 -40.40
CA ALA A 64 -13.32 -44.40 -40.42
C ALA A 64 -13.43 -45.40 -39.24
N GLY A 65 -14.63 -45.42 -38.63
CA GLY A 65 -15.56 -46.56 -38.78
C GLY A 65 -15.59 -47.69 -37.74
N ARG A 66 -16.56 -47.63 -36.80
CA ARG A 66 -17.39 -48.78 -36.35
C ARG A 66 -18.55 -48.30 -35.44
N PRO A 67 -19.79 -48.81 -35.59
CA PRO A 67 -20.94 -48.36 -34.81
C PRO A 67 -21.11 -49.15 -33.50
N VAL A 68 -21.55 -48.49 -32.43
CA VAL A 68 -22.04 -49.12 -31.19
C VAL A 68 -23.46 -48.62 -30.90
N PRO A 69 -24.42 -49.48 -30.52
CA PRO A 69 -25.84 -49.13 -30.53
C PRO A 69 -26.32 -48.49 -29.23
N GLY A 70 -27.21 -47.51 -29.38
CA GLY A 70 -28.38 -47.32 -28.51
C GLY A 70 -28.13 -46.83 -27.08
N ARG A 71 -27.93 -45.52 -26.92
CA ARG A 71 -28.29 -44.81 -25.67
C ARG A 71 -29.35 -43.78 -26.02
N LYS A 72 -30.55 -43.92 -25.44
CA LYS A 72 -31.62 -42.93 -25.56
C LYS A 72 -31.13 -41.61 -24.96
N GLU A 73 -30.92 -40.61 -25.80
CA GLU A 73 -30.76 -39.23 -25.35
C GLU A 73 -32.12 -38.74 -24.85
N THR A 74 -32.24 -38.60 -23.54
CA THR A 74 -33.27 -37.73 -22.97
C THR A 74 -32.86 -36.30 -23.27
N MET A 75 -33.51 -35.71 -24.26
CA MET A 75 -33.43 -34.30 -24.63
C MET A 75 -33.78 -33.46 -23.39
N HIS A 76 -32.77 -32.84 -22.77
CA HIS A 76 -33.01 -31.82 -21.76
C HIS A 76 -33.61 -30.64 -22.51
N GLN A 77 -34.89 -30.34 -22.26
CA GLN A 77 -35.50 -29.12 -22.78
C GLN A 77 -34.68 -27.93 -22.27
N PRO A 78 -34.41 -26.90 -23.10
CA PRO A 78 -33.81 -25.68 -22.60
C PRO A 78 -34.72 -25.11 -21.53
N ASP A 79 -34.18 -24.71 -20.38
CA ASP A 79 -34.91 -23.91 -19.42
C ASP A 79 -35.28 -22.57 -20.10
N ASP A 80 -36.49 -22.48 -20.65
CA ASP A 80 -37.02 -21.28 -21.32
C ASP A 80 -37.25 -20.09 -20.36
N ASP A 81 -36.95 -20.28 -19.06
CA ASP A 81 -37.07 -19.26 -18.00
C ASP A 81 -35.74 -18.53 -17.69
N LYS A 82 -34.65 -18.77 -18.42
CA LYS A 82 -33.41 -18.01 -18.23
C LYS A 82 -33.48 -16.68 -19.00
N PRO A 83 -33.34 -15.52 -18.34
CA PRO A 83 -33.35 -14.23 -19.00
C PRO A 83 -32.28 -14.21 -20.08
N SER A 84 -32.62 -13.69 -21.26
CA SER A 84 -31.65 -13.60 -22.35
C SER A 84 -30.49 -12.70 -21.93
N LEU A 85 -29.33 -12.86 -22.56
CA LEU A 85 -28.19 -11.97 -22.33
C LEU A 85 -28.56 -10.49 -22.55
N ASP A 86 -29.49 -10.23 -23.46
CA ASP A 86 -30.02 -8.89 -23.73
C ASP A 86 -30.91 -8.38 -22.59
N ASP A 87 -31.70 -9.26 -21.95
CA ASP A 87 -32.49 -8.93 -20.76
C ASP A 87 -31.60 -8.66 -19.55
N VAL A 88 -30.55 -9.48 -19.35
CA VAL A 88 -29.55 -9.30 -18.29
C VAL A 88 -28.78 -7.98 -18.50
N PHE A 89 -28.44 -7.64 -19.73
CA PHE A 89 -27.80 -6.36 -20.06
C PHE A 89 -28.75 -5.18 -19.82
N ALA A 90 -30.01 -5.29 -20.22
CA ALA A 90 -31.01 -4.25 -19.99
C ALA A 90 -31.30 -4.04 -18.49
N GLU A 91 -31.37 -5.11 -17.70
CA GLU A 91 -31.50 -5.06 -16.25
C GLU A 91 -30.29 -4.38 -15.60
N SER A 92 -29.08 -4.73 -16.02
CA SER A 92 -27.84 -4.15 -15.48
C SER A 92 -27.70 -2.65 -15.81
N ILE A 93 -28.18 -2.22 -16.99
CA ILE A 93 -28.26 -0.80 -17.37
C ILE A 93 -29.33 -0.07 -16.55
N GLN A 94 -30.48 -0.70 -16.29
CA GLN A 94 -31.55 -0.13 -15.44
C GLN A 94 -31.18 -0.05 -13.97
N GLN A 95 -30.44 -1.03 -13.45
CA GLN A 95 -29.96 -1.08 -12.07
C GLN A 95 -28.81 -0.09 -11.79
N GLY A 96 -28.23 0.49 -12.85
CA GLY A 96 -27.08 1.38 -12.77
C GLY A 96 -25.81 0.63 -12.33
N ILE A 97 -24.64 1.24 -12.55
CA ILE A 97 -23.37 0.68 -12.08
C ILE A 97 -23.46 0.54 -10.55
N PRO A 98 -23.30 -0.68 -9.97
CA PRO A 98 -23.43 -0.90 -8.54
C PRO A 98 -22.17 -0.42 -7.83
N HIS A 99 -21.95 0.89 -7.81
CA HIS A 99 -20.92 1.49 -6.99
C HIS A 99 -21.24 2.96 -6.69
N GLN A 100 -21.90 3.21 -5.56
CA GLN A 100 -21.94 4.54 -4.97
C GLN A 100 -20.56 4.81 -4.35
N SER A 101 -19.64 5.33 -5.16
CA SER A 101 -18.36 5.84 -4.66
C SER A 101 -18.61 7.12 -3.86
N PRO A 102 -18.02 7.28 -2.66
CA PRO A 102 -18.05 8.56 -1.96
C PRO A 102 -17.22 9.63 -2.70
N VAL A 103 -16.23 9.21 -3.51
CA VAL A 103 -15.40 10.09 -4.33
C VAL A 103 -16.22 10.64 -5.49
N GLN A 104 -16.31 11.97 -5.56
CA GLN A 104 -16.95 12.67 -6.65
C GLN A 104 -16.03 12.66 -7.88
N PRO A 105 -16.57 12.48 -9.11
CA PRO A 105 -15.77 12.33 -10.33
C PRO A 105 -15.08 13.62 -10.80
N GLN A 106 -15.21 14.72 -10.05
CA GLN A 106 -14.61 16.01 -10.38
C GLN A 106 -13.17 16.08 -9.88
N GLN A 107 -12.25 16.21 -10.83
CA GLN A 107 -10.86 16.57 -10.55
C GLN A 107 -10.77 18.06 -10.14
N LEU A 108 -10.03 18.32 -9.06
CA LEU A 108 -9.80 19.65 -8.51
C LEU A 108 -8.31 20.01 -8.56
N GLY A 109 -8.04 21.30 -8.75
CA GLY A 109 -6.73 21.92 -8.57
C GLY A 109 -6.65 22.67 -7.24
N LEU A 110 -5.49 23.28 -6.96
CA LEU A 110 -5.24 24.00 -5.70
C LEU A 110 -6.18 25.20 -5.49
N ASP A 111 -6.56 25.89 -6.56
CA ASP A 111 -7.45 27.06 -6.52
C ASP A 111 -8.93 26.69 -6.65
N SER A 112 -9.26 25.40 -6.81
CA SER A 112 -10.65 24.97 -6.88
C SER A 112 -11.35 25.19 -5.54
N GLU A 113 -12.49 25.86 -5.57
CA GLU A 113 -13.33 26.09 -4.39
C GLU A 113 -14.23 24.89 -4.11
N PHE A 114 -14.44 24.61 -2.82
CA PHE A 114 -15.41 23.64 -2.35
C PHE A 114 -15.99 24.06 -1.00
N ARG A 115 -17.12 23.46 -0.66
CA ARG A 115 -17.82 23.70 0.61
C ARG A 115 -17.47 22.62 1.61
N PHE A 116 -16.88 23.03 2.73
CA PHE A 116 -16.60 22.14 3.85
C PHE A 116 -16.27 22.89 5.14
N HIS A 117 -16.87 22.46 6.25
CA HIS A 117 -16.42 22.82 7.59
C HIS A 117 -16.67 21.65 8.56
N CYS A 118 -15.65 21.28 9.34
CA CYS A 118 -15.79 20.34 10.44
C CYS A 118 -15.40 21.03 11.75
N HIS A 119 -16.24 20.90 12.77
CA HIS A 119 -16.02 21.53 14.08
C HIS A 119 -16.70 20.71 15.19
N ARG A 120 -16.30 20.90 16.45
CA ARG A 120 -16.80 20.14 17.61
C ARG A 120 -18.32 20.17 17.82
N ARG A 121 -19.00 21.20 17.30
CA ARG A 121 -20.46 21.39 17.44
C ARG A 121 -21.27 20.82 16.27
N ILE A 122 -20.63 20.25 15.24
CA ILE A 122 -21.35 19.64 14.13
C ILE A 122 -22.05 18.36 14.60
N SER A 123 -23.25 18.08 14.11
CA SER A 123 -24.03 16.93 14.57
C SER A 123 -23.38 15.58 14.23
N CYS A 124 -22.52 15.52 13.20
CA CYS A 124 -21.76 14.32 12.86
C CYS A 124 -20.37 14.25 13.54
N PHE A 125 -20.12 15.02 14.60
CA PHE A 125 -18.81 15.03 15.27
C PHE A 125 -18.38 13.60 15.66
N ASN A 126 -17.12 13.24 15.32
CA ASN A 126 -16.52 11.91 15.48
C ASN A 126 -17.18 10.74 14.73
N ALA A 127 -18.20 10.97 13.90
CA ALA A 127 -18.84 9.88 13.14
C ALA A 127 -17.84 9.15 12.22
N CYS A 128 -16.91 9.87 11.60
CA CYS A 128 -15.87 9.30 10.74
C CYS A 128 -14.88 8.39 11.49
N CYS A 129 -14.79 8.51 12.82
CA CYS A 129 -13.91 7.66 13.64
C CYS A 129 -14.58 6.34 14.06
N LYS A 130 -15.88 6.14 13.79
CA LYS A 130 -16.63 4.96 14.25
C LYS A 130 -16.46 3.73 13.38
N SER A 131 -16.00 3.91 12.13
CA SER A 131 -15.73 2.81 11.21
C SER A 131 -14.59 3.22 10.28
N ILE A 132 -13.36 2.92 10.67
CA ILE A 132 -12.18 3.36 9.94
C ILE A 132 -11.63 2.29 9.00
N ASP A 133 -11.10 2.74 7.86
CA ASP A 133 -10.17 2.00 7.02
C ASP A 133 -9.03 2.94 6.57
N ILE A 134 -8.08 3.19 7.48
CA ILE A 134 -7.04 4.21 7.31
C ILE A 134 -5.71 3.54 7.00
N ILE A 135 -5.16 3.79 5.82
CA ILE A 135 -3.78 3.42 5.47
C ILE A 135 -2.82 4.48 6.02
N LEU A 136 -1.75 4.03 6.68
CA LEU A 136 -0.73 4.89 7.25
C LEU A 136 0.44 5.07 6.27
N MET A 137 0.88 6.32 6.12
CA MET A 137 2.11 6.67 5.42
C MET A 137 3.28 6.79 6.41
N PRO A 138 4.54 6.73 5.96
CA PRO A 138 5.71 6.78 6.85
C PRO A 138 5.74 7.97 7.81
N TYR A 139 5.34 9.16 7.34
CA TYR A 139 5.30 10.32 8.22
C TYR A 139 4.19 10.24 9.27
N ASP A 140 3.10 9.49 9.01
CA ASP A 140 2.07 9.24 10.02
C ASP A 140 2.63 8.39 11.16
N ILE A 141 3.41 7.36 10.85
CA ILE A 141 4.12 6.54 11.83
C ILE A 141 5.04 7.39 12.70
N LEU A 142 5.85 8.24 12.08
CA LEU A 142 6.76 9.13 12.80
C LEU A 142 6.01 10.09 13.75
N ARG A 143 4.90 10.69 13.29
CA ARG A 143 4.10 11.61 14.10
C ARG A 143 3.40 10.90 15.26
N LEU A 144 2.81 9.73 15.01
CA LEU A 144 2.09 8.96 16.02
C LEU A 144 3.03 8.42 17.10
N LYS A 145 4.19 7.86 16.73
CA LYS A 145 5.16 7.35 17.73
C LYS A 145 5.64 8.47 18.65
N ARG A 146 5.92 9.66 18.08
CA ARG A 146 6.35 10.85 18.84
C ARG A 146 5.25 11.35 19.77
N HIS A 147 4.00 11.38 19.32
CA HIS A 147 2.86 11.76 20.14
C HIS A 147 2.69 10.82 21.34
N LEU A 148 2.87 9.51 21.13
CA LEU A 148 2.68 8.49 22.17
C LEU A 148 3.92 8.28 23.05
N GLY A 149 5.08 8.81 22.66
CA GLY A 149 6.34 8.61 23.39
C GLY A 149 6.86 7.17 23.32
N ILE A 150 6.61 6.46 22.22
CA ILE A 150 7.01 5.06 21.99
C ILE A 150 7.88 4.93 20.73
N ASP A 151 8.55 3.79 20.56
CA ASP A 151 9.30 3.49 19.35
C ASP A 151 8.41 3.00 18.20
N SER A 152 8.99 2.92 16.99
CA SER A 152 8.27 2.51 15.77
C SER A 152 7.73 1.09 15.87
N ARG A 153 8.50 0.16 16.46
CA ARG A 153 8.11 -1.25 16.57
C ARG A 153 6.94 -1.43 17.53
N GLU A 154 6.95 -0.73 18.65
CA GLU A 154 5.85 -0.71 19.61
C GLU A 154 4.60 -0.07 18.99
N LEU A 155 4.73 1.04 18.26
CA LEU A 155 3.59 1.64 17.55
C LEU A 155 2.99 0.65 16.56
N VAL A 156 3.82 0.07 15.68
CA VAL A 156 3.38 -0.88 14.65
C VAL A 156 2.70 -2.09 15.28
N GLY A 157 3.30 -2.68 16.31
CA GLY A 157 2.77 -3.88 16.97
C GLY A 157 1.46 -3.66 17.74
N ARG A 158 1.24 -2.45 18.28
CA ARG A 158 0.07 -2.17 19.15
C ARG A 158 -1.08 -1.46 18.42
N TYR A 159 -0.78 -0.65 17.41
CA TYR A 159 -1.76 0.28 16.84
C TYR A 159 -1.95 0.12 15.33
N THR A 160 -1.38 -0.91 14.71
CA THR A 160 -1.52 -1.13 13.26
C THR A 160 -1.93 -2.56 12.91
N VAL A 161 -2.44 -2.74 11.70
CA VAL A 161 -2.77 -4.04 11.11
C VAL A 161 -2.08 -4.11 9.73
N PRO A 162 -1.25 -5.15 9.47
CA PRO A 162 -0.59 -5.30 8.18
C PRO A 162 -1.56 -5.73 7.09
N PHE A 163 -1.32 -5.29 5.87
CA PHE A 163 -2.02 -5.74 4.67
C PHE A 163 -1.11 -5.69 3.44
N GLU A 164 -1.54 -6.33 2.36
CA GLU A 164 -0.85 -6.27 1.07
C GLU A 164 -1.43 -5.13 0.21
N MET A 165 -0.59 -4.16 -0.15
CA MET A 165 -0.97 -3.00 -0.94
C MET A 165 -1.14 -3.29 -2.43
N ASP A 166 -0.62 -4.42 -2.92
CA ASP A 166 -0.72 -4.86 -4.30
C ASP A 166 -0.69 -6.40 -4.40
N ALA A 167 -0.95 -6.93 -5.60
CA ALA A 167 -0.94 -8.37 -5.87
C ALA A 167 0.44 -9.04 -5.73
N HIS A 168 1.51 -8.27 -5.50
CA HIS A 168 2.86 -8.78 -5.31
C HIS A 168 3.26 -8.87 -3.83
N GLY A 169 2.35 -8.50 -2.91
CA GLY A 169 2.58 -8.54 -1.48
C GLY A 169 3.34 -7.33 -0.95
N LEU A 170 3.22 -6.15 -1.59
CA LEU A 170 3.85 -4.94 -1.09
C LEU A 170 3.32 -4.61 0.32
N PRO A 171 4.19 -4.51 1.36
CA PRO A 171 3.73 -4.28 2.72
C PRO A 171 3.02 -2.94 2.88
N GLY A 172 1.88 -2.93 3.57
CA GLY A 172 1.21 -1.73 4.01
C GLY A 172 0.70 -1.87 5.43
N LEU A 173 0.51 -0.74 6.11
CA LEU A 173 -0.08 -0.69 7.44
C LEU A 173 -1.40 0.09 7.42
N LYS A 174 -2.42 -0.50 8.04
CA LYS A 174 -3.65 0.18 8.41
C LYS A 174 -3.63 0.54 9.88
N LEU A 175 -4.30 1.61 10.25
CA LEU A 175 -4.54 1.94 11.65
C LEU A 175 -5.49 0.91 12.28
N ALA A 176 -5.15 0.42 13.46
CA ALA A 176 -5.96 -0.57 14.17
C ALA A 176 -7.28 0.02 14.68
N THR A 177 -8.24 -0.86 14.94
CA THR A 177 -9.51 -0.54 15.58
C THR A 177 -9.55 -1.02 17.03
N GLN A 178 -10.51 -0.52 17.80
CA GLN A 178 -10.79 -1.01 19.14
C GLN A 178 -11.24 -2.47 19.10
N SER A 179 -10.92 -3.24 20.15
CA SER A 179 -11.28 -4.66 20.22
C SER A 179 -12.78 -4.88 20.06
N GLY A 180 -13.17 -5.75 19.12
CA GLY A 180 -14.58 -6.05 18.83
C GLY A 180 -15.36 -4.92 18.15
N SER A 181 -14.69 -3.90 17.63
CA SER A 181 -15.31 -2.72 17.02
C SER A 181 -14.59 -2.32 15.73
N THR A 182 -15.27 -1.53 14.90
CA THR A 182 -14.68 -0.85 13.72
C THR A 182 -14.20 0.57 14.04
N ALA A 183 -14.40 1.01 15.29
CA ALA A 183 -13.98 2.33 15.74
C ALA A 183 -12.46 2.45 15.84
N CYS A 184 -11.94 3.63 15.51
CA CYS A 184 -10.53 3.97 15.61
C CYS A 184 -9.98 3.68 17.01
N VAL A 185 -8.79 3.07 17.08
CA VAL A 185 -8.10 2.80 18.35
C VAL A 185 -7.85 4.06 19.20
N PHE A 186 -7.74 5.24 18.58
CA PHE A 186 -7.53 6.52 19.26
C PHE A 186 -8.83 7.30 19.52
N LEU A 187 -10.01 6.72 19.27
CA LEU A 187 -11.28 7.38 19.57
C LEU A 187 -11.54 7.34 21.09
N THR A 188 -11.77 8.52 21.67
CA THR A 188 -12.19 8.72 23.07
C THR A 188 -13.57 9.36 23.12
N GLU A 189 -14.17 9.48 24.30
CA GLU A 189 -15.43 10.20 24.52
C GLU A 189 -15.33 11.68 24.07
N ASP A 190 -14.17 12.30 24.30
CA ASP A 190 -13.88 13.70 23.92
C ASP A 190 -13.44 13.88 22.45
N GLY A 191 -13.31 12.77 21.70
CA GLY A 191 -12.90 12.72 20.31
C GLY A 191 -11.55 12.06 20.07
N CYS A 192 -10.85 12.45 19.01
CA CYS A 192 -9.59 11.83 18.63
C CYS A 192 -8.48 12.17 19.63
N GLY A 193 -7.94 11.16 20.32
CA GLY A 193 -6.85 11.32 21.30
C GLY A 193 -5.55 11.82 20.68
N VAL A 194 -5.36 11.60 19.38
CA VAL A 194 -4.18 12.05 18.61
C VAL A 194 -4.52 13.19 17.64
N TYR A 195 -5.53 14.02 17.92
CA TYR A 195 -6.08 14.97 16.93
C TYR A 195 -5.02 15.83 16.22
N HIS A 196 -4.04 16.36 16.95
CA HIS A 196 -2.97 17.21 16.37
C HIS A 196 -1.94 16.43 15.53
N ASP A 197 -1.87 15.11 15.72
CA ASP A 197 -0.95 14.20 15.05
C ASP A 197 -1.68 13.18 14.18
N ARG A 198 -2.98 13.39 13.93
CA ARG A 198 -3.83 12.46 13.18
C ARG A 198 -3.24 12.18 11.79
N PRO A 199 -3.43 10.96 11.27
CA PRO A 199 -2.88 10.55 9.99
C PRO A 199 -3.28 11.44 8.81
N THR A 200 -2.47 11.38 7.75
CA THR A 200 -2.67 12.08 6.46
C THR A 200 -4.07 11.84 5.91
N ALA A 201 -4.56 10.58 5.92
CA ALA A 201 -5.90 10.25 5.46
C ALA A 201 -7.01 10.97 6.25
N CYS A 202 -6.87 11.10 7.57
CA CYS A 202 -7.84 11.83 8.39
C CYS A 202 -7.84 13.33 8.12
N ARG A 203 -6.69 13.91 7.73
CA ARG A 203 -6.58 15.32 7.35
C ARG A 203 -7.19 15.58 5.98
N TYR A 204 -7.01 14.65 5.07
CA TYR A 204 -7.64 14.64 3.75
C TYR A 204 -9.10 14.17 3.77
N TYR A 205 -9.76 14.02 4.93
CA TYR A 205 -11.09 13.39 4.98
C TYR A 205 -12.13 13.99 3.99
N ALA A 206 -12.16 15.32 3.80
CA ALA A 206 -13.06 15.97 2.84
C ALA A 206 -12.62 15.87 1.36
N LEU A 207 -11.35 15.51 1.13
CA LEU A 207 -10.68 15.56 -0.17
C LEU A 207 -9.85 14.29 -0.42
N GLY A 208 -10.16 13.54 -1.47
CA GLY A 208 -9.25 12.52 -1.99
C GLY A 208 -7.99 13.19 -2.53
N TYR A 209 -6.84 12.61 -2.25
CA TYR A 209 -5.54 13.03 -2.77
C TYR A 209 -4.85 11.87 -3.48
N MET A 210 -4.45 12.09 -4.73
CA MET A 210 -3.76 11.09 -5.54
C MET A 210 -2.64 11.74 -6.35
N GLY A 211 -1.48 11.07 -6.40
CA GLY A 211 -0.46 11.39 -7.39
C GLY A 211 -0.78 10.68 -8.70
N MET A 212 -0.94 11.44 -9.77
CA MET A 212 -1.24 10.91 -11.10
C MET A 212 -0.05 11.13 -12.03
N ARG A 213 0.49 10.03 -12.55
CA ARG A 213 1.55 10.10 -13.57
C ARG A 213 0.91 10.00 -14.95
N LYS A 214 1.06 11.05 -15.76
CA LYS A 214 0.68 11.04 -17.17
C LYS A 214 1.60 10.09 -17.95
N ILE A 215 1.05 9.47 -18.99
CA ILE A 215 1.82 8.62 -19.93
C ILE A 215 2.97 9.45 -20.52
N ASP A 216 4.15 8.84 -20.66
CA ASP A 216 5.36 9.44 -21.24
C ASP A 216 5.96 10.66 -20.52
N THR A 217 5.49 10.99 -19.32
CA THR A 217 6.12 12.02 -18.48
C THR A 217 6.73 11.41 -17.21
N PRO A 218 7.87 11.93 -16.74
CA PRO A 218 8.40 11.53 -15.43
C PRO A 218 7.63 12.21 -14.27
N ASN A 219 6.83 13.23 -14.54
CA ASN A 219 6.16 14.04 -13.53
C ASN A 219 4.92 13.33 -12.98
N VAL A 220 4.76 13.44 -11.66
CA VAL A 220 3.57 13.04 -10.92
C VAL A 220 2.82 14.32 -10.56
N ASP A 221 1.65 14.50 -11.16
CA ASP A 221 0.76 15.63 -10.87
C ASP A 221 -0.05 15.32 -9.61
N ASP A 222 -0.21 16.31 -8.73
CA ASP A 222 -1.06 16.22 -7.54
C ASP A 222 -2.52 16.47 -7.97
N VAL A 223 -3.40 15.49 -7.72
CA VAL A 223 -4.82 15.53 -8.09
C VAL A 223 -5.69 15.40 -6.85
N PHE A 224 -6.73 16.23 -6.78
CA PHE A 224 -7.66 16.25 -5.66
C PHE A 224 -9.09 15.94 -6.13
N PHE A 225 -9.88 15.33 -5.25
CA PHE A 225 -11.29 15.01 -5.50
C PHE A 225 -12.11 15.27 -4.24
N ILE A 226 -13.40 15.58 -4.34
CA ILE A 226 -14.25 15.70 -3.15
C ILE A 226 -14.66 14.29 -2.70
N VAL A 227 -14.61 14.02 -1.39
CA VAL A 227 -15.14 12.78 -0.80
C VAL A 227 -16.38 13.11 0.01
N LYS A 228 -17.54 12.60 -0.40
CA LYS A 228 -18.81 12.78 0.31
C LYS A 228 -19.31 11.45 0.83
N GLU A 229 -19.21 11.26 2.13
CA GLU A 229 -19.85 10.14 2.81
C GLU A 229 -21.20 10.57 3.40
N PRO A 230 -22.24 9.71 3.40
CA PRO A 230 -23.57 10.09 3.87
C PRO A 230 -23.61 10.64 5.29
N HIS A 231 -22.71 10.16 6.17
CA HIS A 231 -22.65 10.61 7.56
C HIS A 231 -21.92 11.94 7.74
N CYS A 232 -21.18 12.42 6.73
CA CYS A 232 -20.43 13.67 6.82
C CYS A 232 -21.32 14.87 6.49
N LEU A 233 -21.67 15.63 7.52
CA LEU A 233 -22.48 16.84 7.37
C LEU A 233 -21.63 18.09 7.11
N GLY A 234 -20.29 17.97 7.11
CA GLY A 234 -19.39 19.10 6.90
C GLY A 234 -19.53 19.76 5.53
N HIS A 235 -20.00 19.03 4.52
CA HIS A 235 -20.30 19.58 3.18
C HIS A 235 -21.57 20.42 3.12
N GLN A 236 -22.40 20.41 4.18
CA GLN A 236 -23.63 21.19 4.28
C GLN A 236 -23.40 22.55 4.97
N GLU A 237 -22.25 22.73 5.61
CA GLU A 237 -21.85 23.97 6.28
C GLU A 237 -21.56 25.10 5.30
N ASN A 238 -21.66 26.35 5.72
CA ASN A 238 -21.58 27.51 4.81
C ASN A 238 -20.15 27.94 4.43
N LYS A 239 -19.11 27.30 4.98
CA LYS A 239 -17.71 27.68 4.70
C LYS A 239 -17.32 27.21 3.29
N ILE A 240 -16.99 28.18 2.44
CA ILE A 240 -16.35 27.97 1.14
C ILE A 240 -14.86 28.26 1.30
N GLN A 241 -14.03 27.39 0.74
CA GLN A 241 -12.57 27.52 0.76
C GLN A 241 -11.96 26.83 -0.46
N THR A 242 -10.75 27.23 -0.81
CA THR A 242 -9.95 26.55 -1.84
C THR A 242 -9.29 25.28 -1.30
N VAL A 243 -8.86 24.39 -2.19
CA VAL A 243 -8.04 23.22 -1.82
C VAL A 243 -6.73 23.63 -1.13
N CYS A 244 -6.04 24.69 -1.59
CA CYS A 244 -4.83 25.21 -0.94
C CYS A 244 -5.13 25.69 0.49
N GLU A 245 -6.21 26.46 0.72
CA GLU A 245 -6.61 26.92 2.07
C GLU A 245 -6.93 25.75 3.00
N TYR A 246 -7.68 24.75 2.52
CA TYR A 246 -7.99 23.56 3.30
C TYR A 246 -6.72 22.81 3.70
N ARG A 247 -5.77 22.62 2.77
CA ARG A 247 -4.50 21.95 3.05
C ARG A 247 -3.70 22.67 4.13
N ILE A 248 -3.66 24.00 4.08
CA ILE A 248 -2.99 24.82 5.10
C ILE A 248 -3.69 24.64 6.46
N GLU A 249 -5.02 24.77 6.50
CA GLU A 249 -5.80 24.63 7.73
C GLU A 249 -5.67 23.23 8.37
N GLN A 250 -5.58 22.19 7.55
CA GLN A 250 -5.40 20.81 8.01
C GLN A 250 -3.94 20.44 8.27
N GLY A 251 -2.98 21.35 8.03
CA GLY A 251 -1.54 21.10 8.22
C GLY A 251 -0.96 20.06 7.27
N LEU A 252 -1.54 19.91 6.07
CA LEU A 252 -1.20 18.86 5.11
C LEU A 252 0.11 19.09 4.37
N GLU A 253 0.57 20.34 4.23
CA GLU A 253 1.76 20.66 3.45
C GLU A 253 3.00 19.87 3.90
N ARG A 254 3.20 19.78 5.23
CA ARG A 254 4.32 19.02 5.79
C ARG A 254 4.16 17.52 5.59
N TYR A 255 2.95 16.99 5.73
CA TYR A 255 2.68 15.57 5.50
C TYR A 255 2.91 15.20 4.03
N ASP A 256 2.48 16.06 3.11
CA ASP A 256 2.65 15.86 1.68
C ASP A 256 4.12 15.88 1.28
N GLU A 257 4.89 16.83 1.81
CA GLU A 257 6.34 16.97 1.64
C GLU A 257 7.07 15.70 2.10
N MET A 258 6.84 15.29 3.35
CA MET A 258 7.53 14.15 3.96
C MET A 258 7.19 12.82 3.28
N ASN A 259 5.95 12.66 2.83
CA ASN A 259 5.49 11.43 2.18
C ASN A 259 5.72 11.41 0.65
N ARG A 260 6.18 12.51 0.03
CA ARG A 260 6.30 12.62 -1.45
C ARG A 260 7.16 11.53 -2.04
N GLN A 261 8.36 11.33 -1.49
CA GLN A 261 9.29 10.33 -2.02
C GLN A 261 8.78 8.89 -1.85
N TRP A 262 8.05 8.62 -0.75
CA TRP A 262 7.41 7.34 -0.55
C TRP A 262 6.31 7.10 -1.59
N ARG A 263 5.46 8.11 -1.86
CA ARG A 263 4.45 8.03 -2.92
C ARG A 263 5.08 7.79 -4.29
N ASP A 264 6.20 8.44 -4.61
CA ASP A 264 6.91 8.20 -5.87
C ASP A 264 7.33 6.73 -6.01
N ILE A 265 7.82 6.11 -4.93
CA ILE A 265 8.20 4.69 -4.91
C ILE A 265 6.98 3.81 -5.20
N ILE A 266 5.85 4.07 -4.52
CA ILE A 266 4.60 3.31 -4.73
C ILE A 266 4.11 3.46 -6.18
N ILE A 267 4.05 4.69 -6.69
CA ILE A 267 3.61 4.97 -8.06
C ILE A 267 4.54 4.28 -9.05
N LYS A 268 5.86 4.42 -8.89
CA LYS A 268 6.85 3.76 -9.76
C LYS A 268 6.70 2.24 -9.75
N LYS A 269 6.48 1.63 -8.58
CA LYS A 269 6.22 0.18 -8.48
C LYS A 269 4.95 -0.22 -9.21
N ARG A 270 3.86 0.52 -9.06
CA ARG A 270 2.56 0.23 -9.69
C ARG A 270 2.55 0.50 -11.19
N SER A 271 3.33 1.48 -11.65
CA SER A 271 3.52 1.77 -13.07
C SER A 271 4.57 0.88 -13.74
N SER A 272 5.26 0.02 -12.98
CA SER A 272 6.17 -0.97 -13.55
C SER A 272 5.36 -2.09 -14.19
N GLY A 273 5.54 -2.29 -15.50
CA GLY A 273 4.82 -3.33 -16.25
C GLY A 273 5.11 -4.75 -15.76
N PRO A 274 4.35 -5.75 -16.23
CA PRO A 274 4.44 -7.15 -15.77
C PRO A 274 5.82 -7.80 -15.97
N THR A 275 6.68 -7.19 -16.80
CA THR A 275 8.06 -7.62 -17.04
C THR A 275 8.99 -7.35 -15.84
N VAL A 276 8.64 -6.41 -14.97
CA VAL A 276 9.36 -6.16 -13.71
C VAL A 276 8.84 -7.18 -12.70
N GLY A 277 9.47 -8.35 -12.65
CA GLY A 277 9.04 -9.48 -11.84
C GLY A 277 8.81 -9.17 -10.35
N GLN A 278 8.30 -10.15 -9.60
CA GLN A 278 7.95 -9.97 -8.20
C GLN A 278 9.18 -9.57 -7.34
N PRO A 279 9.07 -8.52 -6.49
CA PRO A 279 10.15 -8.18 -5.57
C PRO A 279 10.48 -9.33 -4.64
N THR A 280 11.77 -9.45 -4.29
CA THR A 280 12.20 -10.50 -3.34
C THR A 280 11.68 -10.21 -1.93
N THR A 281 11.54 -11.24 -1.10
CA THR A 281 11.18 -11.09 0.33
C THR A 281 12.10 -10.10 1.06
N ARG A 282 13.39 -10.08 0.72
CA ARG A 282 14.36 -9.16 1.31
C ARG A 282 14.09 -7.71 0.89
N SER A 283 13.67 -7.48 -0.35
CA SER A 283 13.26 -6.15 -0.83
C SER A 283 12.00 -5.67 -0.10
N MET A 284 11.04 -6.57 0.16
CA MET A 284 9.84 -6.25 0.93
C MET A 284 10.15 -5.93 2.39
N GLN A 285 11.01 -6.73 3.05
CA GLN A 285 11.48 -6.44 4.42
C GLN A 285 12.22 -5.10 4.51
N LEU A 286 13.02 -4.76 3.49
CA LEU A 286 13.70 -3.48 3.42
C LEU A 286 12.71 -2.32 3.26
N PHE A 287 11.71 -2.49 2.38
CA PHE A 287 10.65 -1.51 2.19
C PHE A 287 9.88 -1.25 3.49
N ASP A 288 9.50 -2.32 4.18
CA ASP A 288 8.80 -2.26 5.47
C ASP A 288 9.62 -1.50 6.53
N MET A 289 10.88 -1.88 6.76
CA MET A 289 11.78 -1.22 7.71
C MET A 289 11.94 0.28 7.38
N CYS A 290 12.27 0.62 6.13
CA CYS A 290 12.47 2.02 5.73
C CYS A 290 11.18 2.85 5.74
N SER A 291 10.01 2.24 5.67
CA SER A 291 8.72 2.93 5.64
C SER A 291 8.09 3.05 7.03
N TYR A 292 8.23 2.03 7.87
CA TYR A 292 7.41 1.84 9.07
C TYR A 292 8.20 1.55 10.35
N ASP A 293 9.49 1.23 10.26
CA ASP A 293 10.36 1.01 11.42
C ASP A 293 11.66 1.82 11.31
N LEU A 294 11.51 3.14 11.46
CA LEU A 294 12.61 4.09 11.32
C LEU A 294 13.66 3.92 12.43
N ASP A 295 13.28 3.36 13.57
CA ASP A 295 14.20 3.07 14.68
C ASP A 295 15.11 1.88 14.33
N SER A 296 14.56 0.79 13.79
CA SER A 296 15.39 -0.29 13.23
C SER A 296 16.23 0.19 12.04
N PHE A 297 15.72 1.11 11.22
CA PHE A 297 16.53 1.70 10.14
C PHE A 297 17.70 2.54 10.67
N ARG A 298 17.50 3.25 11.79
CA ARG A 298 18.57 3.98 12.48
C ARG A 298 19.69 3.05 12.94
N GLU A 299 19.34 1.90 13.51
CA GLU A 299 20.31 0.87 13.90
C GLU A 299 21.00 0.29 12.66
N PHE A 300 20.25 0.05 11.59
CA PHE A 300 20.75 -0.54 10.36
C PHE A 300 21.88 0.31 9.72
N ILE A 301 21.73 1.63 9.65
CA ILE A 301 22.75 2.51 9.03
C ILE A 301 24.02 2.65 9.87
N GLN A 302 23.96 2.32 11.16
CA GLN A 302 25.13 2.27 12.05
C GLN A 302 25.92 0.97 11.93
N GLY A 303 25.33 -0.07 11.36
CA GLY A 303 25.96 -1.38 11.26
C GLY A 303 27.18 -1.39 10.32
N GLU A 304 28.20 -2.18 10.65
CA GLU A 304 29.39 -2.37 9.81
C GLU A 304 29.07 -2.81 8.37
N GLY A 305 27.96 -3.53 8.19
CA GLY A 305 27.51 -3.93 6.87
C GLY A 305 27.07 -2.77 5.97
N PHE A 306 26.62 -1.68 6.57
CA PHE A 306 26.25 -0.46 5.86
C PHE A 306 27.51 0.35 5.51
N SER A 307 28.37 0.63 6.49
CA SER A 307 29.57 1.45 6.32
C SER A 307 30.62 0.85 5.38
N GLN A 308 30.70 -0.49 5.27
CA GLN A 308 31.57 -1.15 4.28
C GLN A 308 31.11 -0.97 2.83
N VAL A 309 29.86 -0.55 2.61
CA VAL A 309 29.25 -0.46 1.28
C VAL A 309 29.02 1.00 0.89
N PHE A 310 28.54 1.81 1.82
CA PHE A 310 28.21 3.21 1.61
C PHE A 310 29.29 4.11 2.21
N ASP A 311 29.65 5.13 1.45
CA ASP A 311 30.57 6.17 1.88
C ASP A 311 29.75 7.34 2.40
N LEU A 312 29.55 7.37 3.72
CA LEU A 312 28.76 8.39 4.39
C LEU A 312 29.67 9.15 5.37
N PRO A 313 29.89 10.46 5.18
CA PRO A 313 30.67 11.26 6.12
C PRO A 313 30.12 11.17 7.53
N GLU A 314 31.01 11.18 8.54
CA GLU A 314 30.62 11.06 9.96
C GLU A 314 29.63 12.15 10.39
N GLU A 315 29.80 13.39 9.88
CA GLU A 315 28.89 14.50 10.13
C GLU A 315 27.48 14.26 9.55
N GLU A 316 27.39 13.69 8.34
CA GLU A 316 26.10 13.32 7.73
C GLU A 316 25.44 12.20 8.54
N LEU A 317 26.21 11.16 8.92
CA LEU A 317 25.69 10.09 9.75
C LEU A 317 25.15 10.61 11.09
N SER A 318 25.92 11.42 11.83
CA SER A 318 25.47 12.00 13.10
C SER A 318 24.16 12.79 12.92
N THR A 319 24.07 13.60 11.86
CA THR A 319 22.88 14.39 11.57
C THR A 319 21.65 13.50 11.33
N LEU A 320 21.81 12.40 10.60
CA LEU A 320 20.73 11.43 10.38
C LEU A 320 20.33 10.71 11.67
N LEU A 321 21.27 10.42 12.56
CA LEU A 321 21.00 9.78 13.84
C LEU A 321 20.29 10.69 14.84
N ASP A 322 20.40 12.02 14.69
CA ASP A 322 19.76 12.97 15.59
C ASP A 322 18.41 13.52 15.07
N HIS A 323 18.13 13.41 13.76
CA HIS A 323 16.97 14.03 13.14
C HIS A 323 16.10 13.04 12.36
N ASP A 324 14.97 12.64 12.94
CA ASP A 324 14.03 11.67 12.34
C ASP A 324 13.56 12.06 10.94
N GLU A 325 13.24 13.33 10.71
CA GLU A 325 12.78 13.81 9.41
C GLU A 325 13.88 13.66 8.33
N GLN A 326 15.14 13.91 8.69
CA GLN A 326 16.27 13.70 7.79
C GLN A 326 16.54 12.22 7.56
N LEU A 327 16.43 11.40 8.61
CA LEU A 327 16.53 9.94 8.51
C LEU A 327 15.44 9.35 7.62
N LEU A 328 14.20 9.84 7.70
CA LEU A 328 13.11 9.40 6.84
C LEU A 328 13.36 9.76 5.38
N HIS A 329 13.85 10.97 5.09
CA HIS A 329 14.27 11.34 3.73
C HIS A 329 15.41 10.45 3.23
N PHE A 330 16.38 10.15 4.09
CA PHE A 330 17.48 9.25 3.76
C PHE A 330 17.00 7.82 3.49
N ALA A 331 16.05 7.31 4.27
CA ALA A 331 15.41 6.01 4.06
C ALA A 331 14.77 5.92 2.67
N MET A 332 14.10 6.98 2.21
CA MET A 332 13.49 7.03 0.88
C MET A 332 14.54 7.09 -0.23
N ARG A 333 15.61 7.88 -0.08
CA ARG A 333 16.76 7.88 -1.01
C ARG A 333 17.40 6.49 -1.10
N PHE A 334 17.59 5.86 0.05
CA PHE A 334 18.16 4.53 0.16
C PHE A 334 17.28 3.48 -0.53
N LEU A 335 15.96 3.51 -0.31
CA LEU A 335 15.02 2.64 -1.03
C LEU A 335 15.08 2.84 -2.54
N LYS A 336 15.08 4.10 -3.02
CA LYS A 336 15.19 4.40 -4.46
C LYS A 336 16.47 3.84 -5.06
N GLN A 337 17.59 3.93 -4.35
CA GLN A 337 18.87 3.38 -4.81
C GLN A 337 18.90 1.85 -4.81
N ILE A 338 18.36 1.19 -3.78
CA ILE A 338 18.37 -0.28 -3.68
C ILE A 338 17.35 -0.93 -4.62
N LEU A 339 16.15 -0.35 -4.74
CA LEU A 339 15.05 -0.93 -5.52
C LEU A 339 15.10 -0.54 -7.00
N TYR A 340 15.56 0.67 -7.32
CA TYR A 340 15.54 1.21 -8.69
C TYR A 340 16.90 1.61 -9.23
N GLY A 341 17.98 1.45 -8.46
CA GLY A 341 19.32 1.78 -8.91
C GLY A 341 19.62 3.27 -9.01
N GLU A 342 18.76 4.15 -8.47
CA GLU A 342 18.96 5.60 -8.43
C GLU A 342 20.12 5.96 -7.50
N GLN A 343 21.34 6.01 -8.03
CA GLN A 343 22.57 6.22 -7.24
C GLN A 343 22.64 7.65 -6.68
N THR A 344 22.10 7.85 -5.47
CA THR A 344 22.07 9.15 -4.78
C THR A 344 22.87 9.18 -3.48
N ILE A 345 23.30 8.01 -3.00
CA ILE A 345 24.16 7.81 -1.82
C ILE A 345 25.47 7.22 -2.34
N ALA A 346 26.59 7.84 -1.96
CA ALA A 346 27.92 7.40 -2.38
C ALA A 346 28.22 5.98 -1.87
N GLN A 347 28.93 5.21 -2.69
CA GLN A 347 29.39 3.86 -2.36
C GLN A 347 30.90 3.80 -2.52
N HIS A 348 31.55 3.01 -1.66
CA HIS A 348 32.98 2.74 -1.82
C HIS A 348 33.27 2.09 -3.18
N GLN A 349 34.42 2.39 -3.77
CA GLN A 349 34.80 1.85 -5.09
C GLN A 349 34.80 0.31 -5.12
N ASN A 350 35.14 -0.32 -3.99
CA ASN A 350 35.15 -1.77 -3.79
C ASN A 350 33.80 -2.34 -3.31
N ALA A 351 32.73 -1.54 -3.17
CA ALA A 351 31.45 -1.98 -2.61
C ALA A 351 30.85 -3.19 -3.33
N ARG A 352 31.06 -3.29 -4.66
CA ARG A 352 30.63 -4.45 -5.46
C ARG A 352 31.37 -5.73 -5.06
N GLU A 353 32.67 -5.63 -4.84
CA GLU A 353 33.54 -6.75 -4.45
C GLU A 353 33.21 -7.23 -3.02
N VAL A 354 33.02 -6.28 -2.09
CA VAL A 354 32.59 -6.55 -0.72
C VAL A 354 31.23 -7.28 -0.69
N ARG A 355 30.25 -6.83 -1.49
CA ARG A 355 28.95 -7.50 -1.62
C ARG A 355 29.08 -8.93 -2.16
N LEU A 356 29.93 -9.13 -3.16
CA LEU A 356 30.17 -10.46 -3.75
C LEU A 356 30.89 -11.39 -2.77
N ALA A 357 31.88 -10.90 -2.03
CA ALA A 357 32.60 -11.65 -1.00
C ALA A 357 31.64 -12.13 0.11
N ARG A 358 30.83 -11.23 0.68
CA ARG A 358 29.82 -11.59 1.69
C ARG A 358 28.79 -12.60 1.18
N ARG A 359 28.39 -12.51 -0.10
CA ARG A 359 27.46 -13.48 -0.71
C ARG A 359 28.11 -14.85 -0.84
N ARG A 360 29.41 -14.91 -1.14
CA ARG A 360 30.19 -16.16 -1.18
C ARG A 360 30.35 -16.75 0.22
N GLU A 361 30.71 -15.94 1.21
CA GLU A 361 30.84 -16.36 2.61
C GLU A 361 29.52 -16.92 3.17
N ARG A 362 28.40 -16.22 2.99
CA ARG A 362 27.08 -16.70 3.45
C ARG A 362 26.65 -17.99 2.76
N ARG A 363 26.97 -18.14 1.45
CA ARG A 363 26.72 -19.38 0.71
C ARG A 363 27.63 -20.52 1.15
N GLY A 364 28.88 -20.22 1.52
CA GLY A 364 29.83 -21.18 2.09
C GLY A 364 29.44 -21.62 3.50
N ALA A 365 28.94 -20.70 4.33
CA ALA A 365 28.46 -20.99 5.68
C ALA A 365 27.11 -21.74 5.71
N GLN A 366 26.34 -21.71 4.63
CA GLN A 366 25.09 -22.46 4.45
C GLN A 366 25.27 -23.80 3.72
N ALA A 367 26.50 -24.17 3.34
CA ALA A 367 26.75 -25.51 2.81
C ALA A 367 26.52 -26.55 3.92
N PRO A 368 25.72 -27.61 3.70
CA PRO A 368 25.48 -28.60 4.73
C PRO A 368 26.81 -29.26 5.10
N THR A 369 27.16 -29.22 6.39
CA THR A 369 28.20 -30.06 6.96
C THR A 369 27.81 -31.51 6.75
N GLN A 370 28.29 -32.11 5.66
CA GLN A 370 28.35 -33.57 5.54
C GLN A 370 29.36 -34.07 6.56
N ASN A 371 28.91 -34.35 7.78
CA ASN A 371 29.71 -35.04 8.77
C ASN A 371 28.97 -36.29 9.24
N GLY A 372 29.56 -37.44 8.92
CA GLY A 372 29.56 -38.62 9.78
C GLY A 372 28.47 -39.65 9.52
N ALA A 373 28.55 -40.37 8.41
CA ALA A 373 28.04 -41.75 8.39
C ALA A 373 28.89 -42.57 9.37
N VAL A 374 28.42 -42.71 10.61
CA VAL A 374 28.94 -43.70 11.56
C VAL A 374 28.57 -45.06 11.00
N LYS A 375 29.54 -45.76 10.39
CA LYS A 375 29.47 -47.21 10.22
C LYS A 375 29.45 -47.83 11.61
N GLN A 376 28.27 -48.22 12.08
CA GLN A 376 28.16 -49.23 13.12
C GLN A 376 28.81 -50.50 12.56
N THR A 377 29.92 -50.89 13.18
CA THR A 377 30.44 -52.25 13.08
C THR A 377 29.87 -52.98 14.27
N ASP A 378 29.04 -54.00 14.00
CA ASP A 378 28.60 -54.98 14.99
C ASP A 378 29.79 -55.82 15.46
N PRO A 379 29.91 -56.08 16.76
CA PRO A 379 30.50 -57.30 17.27
C PRO A 379 29.42 -58.10 18.01
N GLY A 380 28.95 -59.20 17.43
CA GLY A 380 28.03 -60.13 18.11
C GLY A 380 27.25 -61.01 17.17
#